data_AF-R6HQ88-F1
#
_entry.id   AF-R6HQ88-F1
#
_cell.length_a   1.000
_cell.length_b   1.000
_cell.length_c   1.000
_cell.angle_alpha   90.00
_cell.angle_beta   90.00
_cell.angle_gamma   90.00
#
_symmetry.space_group_name_H-M   'P 1'
#
loop_
_entity.id
_entity.type
_entity.pdbx_description
1 polymer ?
#
loop_
_entity_poly.entity_id
_entity_poly.type
_entity_poly.pdbx_seq_one_letter_code
_entity_poly.pdbx_strand_id
1 'polypeptide(L)'
;MKYKAIDRTNIDFTSDAEICNIGYFEKEYQDVPIRVEKFFANGITCVTIFIPKIDSLEDEEKIKKFIANNNIINFIEDKSYITELEDINENTFLSINVPLEDRNHLYNECLIDFKDYE
;
A
#
# COMPACT_ATOMS: atom_id res chain seq x y z
N MET A 1 13.79 -11.03 12.29
CA MET A 1 13.21 -9.78 11.74
C MET A 1 12.82 -8.88 12.89
N LYS A 2 13.15 -7.59 12.80
CA LYS A 2 12.85 -6.59 13.84
C LYS A 2 11.37 -6.20 13.86
N TYR A 3 10.69 -6.28 12.71
CA TYR A 3 9.28 -5.97 12.53
C TYR A 3 8.51 -7.21 12.07
N LYS A 4 7.22 -7.31 12.43
CA LYS A 4 6.38 -8.44 12.02
C LYS A 4 5.99 -8.32 10.55
N ALA A 5 5.89 -9.46 9.87
CA ALA A 5 5.33 -9.53 8.53
C ALA A 5 3.86 -9.08 8.54
N ILE A 6 3.40 -8.51 7.42
CA ILE A 6 2.03 -8.06 7.24
C ILE A 6 1.19 -9.25 6.76
N ASP A 7 0.26 -9.71 7.60
CA ASP A 7 -0.67 -10.79 7.25
C ASP A 7 -2.07 -10.21 7.01
N ARG A 8 -2.48 -10.22 5.74
CA ARG A 8 -3.78 -9.68 5.30
C ARG A 8 -4.95 -10.36 6.00
N THR A 9 -4.87 -11.65 6.32
CA THR A 9 -6.03 -12.37 6.91
C THR A 9 -6.38 -11.89 8.31
N ASN A 10 -5.46 -11.15 8.94
CA ASN A 10 -5.60 -10.59 10.27
C ASN A 10 -6.08 -9.13 10.24
N ILE A 11 -6.21 -8.54 9.05
CA ILE A 11 -6.68 -7.17 8.85
C ILE A 11 -8.13 -7.22 8.38
N ASP A 12 -9.02 -6.59 9.14
CA ASP A 12 -10.43 -6.53 8.80
C ASP A 12 -10.69 -5.42 7.76
N PHE A 13 -11.01 -5.83 6.54
CA PHE A 13 -11.40 -4.94 5.44
C PHE A 13 -12.92 -4.88 5.25
N THR A 14 -13.74 -5.23 6.26
CA THR A 14 -15.22 -5.23 6.13
C THR A 14 -15.78 -3.86 5.80
N SER A 15 -15.82 -3.51 4.52
CA SER A 15 -16.76 -2.63 3.83
C SER A 15 -16.12 -2.21 2.50
N ASP A 16 -16.35 -2.99 1.45
CA ASP A 16 -16.63 -2.44 0.12
C ASP A 16 -16.89 -3.59 -0.85
N ALA A 17 -18.15 -3.72 -1.27
CA ALA A 17 -18.63 -4.78 -2.15
C ALA A 17 -18.12 -4.66 -3.60
N GLU A 18 -17.25 -3.68 -3.89
CA GLU A 18 -16.74 -3.38 -5.24
C GLU A 18 -15.21 -3.20 -5.29
N ILE A 19 -14.46 -3.88 -4.41
CA ILE A 19 -13.00 -3.95 -4.51
C ILE A 19 -12.62 -5.26 -5.22
N CYS A 20 -12.10 -5.15 -6.44
CA CYS A 20 -11.47 -6.27 -7.13
C CYS A 20 -9.97 -6.22 -6.88
N ASN A 21 -9.45 -7.10 -6.02
CA ASN A 21 -8.00 -7.27 -5.86
C ASN A 21 -7.43 -7.93 -7.12
N ILE A 22 -6.48 -7.25 -7.75
CA ILE A 22 -5.87 -7.66 -9.02
C ILE A 22 -4.54 -8.37 -8.77
N GLY A 23 -3.79 -7.95 -7.74
CA GLY A 23 -2.53 -8.60 -7.42
C GLY A 23 -1.89 -8.06 -6.16
N TYR A 24 -0.80 -8.70 -5.76
CA TYR A 24 0.00 -8.28 -4.61
C TYR A 24 1.50 -8.41 -4.88
N PHE A 25 2.26 -7.67 -4.10
CA PHE A 25 3.72 -7.67 -4.08
C PHE A 25 4.17 -7.63 -2.62
N GLU A 26 5.19 -8.40 -2.29
CA GLU A 26 5.77 -8.44 -0.95
C GLU A 26 7.28 -8.38 -1.06
N LYS A 27 7.87 -7.51 -0.24
CA LYS A 27 9.32 -7.38 -0.16
C LYS A 27 9.72 -6.73 1.15
N GLU A 28 10.93 -7.02 1.59
CA GLU A 28 11.56 -6.32 2.71
C GLU A 28 12.53 -5.26 2.19
N TYR A 29 12.43 -4.05 2.74
CA TYR A 29 13.35 -2.95 2.49
C TYR A 29 13.92 -2.47 3.82
N GLN A 30 15.23 -2.62 4.02
CA GLN A 30 15.91 -2.19 5.26
C GLN A 30 15.27 -2.79 6.52
N ASP A 31 15.04 -4.11 6.52
CA ASP A 31 14.32 -4.87 7.57
C ASP A 31 12.83 -4.53 7.74
N VAL A 32 12.28 -3.59 6.96
CA VAL A 32 10.86 -3.23 7.00
C VAL A 32 10.10 -4.06 5.96
N PRO A 33 9.24 -5.01 6.39
CA PRO A 33 8.38 -5.73 5.46
C PRO A 33 7.34 -4.78 4.87
N ILE A 34 7.16 -4.85 3.56
CA ILE A 34 6.14 -4.11 2.83
C ILE A 34 5.29 -5.12 2.08
N ARG A 35 3.98 -4.86 2.10
CA ARG A 35 3.03 -5.49 1.20
C ARG A 35 2.36 -4.40 0.37
N VAL A 36 2.32 -4.57 -0.94
CA VAL A 36 1.58 -3.68 -1.84
C VAL A 36 0.52 -4.50 -2.54
N GLU A 37 -0.67 -3.95 -2.62
CA GLU A 37 -1.79 -4.62 -3.27
C GLU A 37 -2.39 -3.70 -4.29
N LYS A 38 -2.68 -4.24 -5.46
CA LYS A 38 -3.34 -3.55 -6.55
C LYS A 38 -4.79 -3.96 -6.59
N PHE A 39 -5.68 -3.00 -6.73
CA PHE A 39 -7.11 -3.24 -6.83
C PHE A 39 -7.78 -2.22 -7.74
N PHE A 40 -8.98 -2.55 -8.16
CA PHE A 40 -9.85 -1.65 -8.91
C PHE A 40 -11.12 -1.39 -8.11
N ALA A 41 -11.45 -0.12 -7.93
CA ALA A 41 -12.63 0.34 -7.21
C ALA A 41 -13.21 1.57 -7.91
N ASN A 42 -14.53 1.60 -8.10
CA ASN A 42 -15.26 2.77 -8.64
C ASN A 42 -14.69 3.33 -9.97
N GLY A 43 -14.17 2.47 -10.85
CA GLY A 43 -13.61 2.93 -12.12
C GLY A 43 -12.14 3.37 -12.08
N ILE A 44 -11.49 3.27 -10.92
CA ILE A 44 -10.13 3.73 -10.66
C ILE A 44 -9.26 2.53 -10.27
N THR A 45 -8.10 2.42 -10.89
CA THR A 45 -7.05 1.51 -10.46
C THR A 45 -6.27 2.16 -9.32
N CYS A 46 -6.16 1.47 -8.21
CA CYS A 46 -5.48 1.92 -7.01
C CYS A 46 -4.45 0.90 -6.54
N VAL A 47 -3.53 1.36 -5.70
CA VAL A 47 -2.71 0.48 -4.86
C VAL A 47 -2.80 0.90 -3.41
N THR A 48 -2.74 -0.09 -2.52
CA THR A 48 -2.55 0.14 -1.09
C THR A 48 -1.20 -0.44 -0.69
N ILE A 49 -0.37 0.39 -0.08
CA ILE A 49 0.93 0.01 0.46
C ILE A 49 0.77 -0.12 1.97
N PHE A 50 1.08 -1.29 2.50
CA PHE A 50 1.10 -1.58 3.92
C PHE A 50 2.54 -1.57 4.42
N ILE A 51 2.78 -0.84 5.52
CA ILE A 51 4.08 -0.73 6.16
C ILE A 51 3.86 -0.82 7.69
N PRO A 52 4.66 -1.58 8.46
CA PRO A 52 4.59 -1.52 9.91
C PRO A 52 4.77 -0.10 10.42
N LYS A 53 4.00 0.29 11.43
CA LYS A 53 4.19 1.59 12.08
C LYS A 53 5.53 1.58 12.80
N ILE A 54 6.44 2.48 12.40
CA ILE A 54 7.77 2.64 12.97
C ILE A 54 8.05 4.13 13.23
N ASP A 55 8.71 4.45 14.34
CA ASP A 55 8.97 5.84 14.76
C ASP A 55 9.69 6.68 13.68
N SER A 56 10.47 6.05 12.80
CA SER A 56 11.18 6.75 11.72
C SER A 56 10.28 7.16 10.55
N LEU A 57 9.05 6.62 10.45
CA LEU A 57 8.07 6.85 9.39
C LEU A 57 6.76 7.44 9.93
N GLU A 58 6.83 8.37 10.88
CA GLU A 58 5.65 9.07 11.42
C GLU A 58 5.19 10.25 10.55
N ASP A 59 6.02 10.70 9.61
CA ASP A 59 5.76 11.87 8.77
C ASP A 59 5.41 11.45 7.35
N GLU A 60 4.32 11.99 6.82
CA GLU A 60 3.84 11.77 5.46
C GLU A 60 4.92 12.00 4.39
N GLU A 61 5.74 13.05 4.52
CA GLU A 61 6.81 13.35 3.57
C GLU A 61 7.89 12.27 3.61
N LYS A 62 8.20 11.73 4.80
CA LYS A 62 9.18 10.65 4.95
C LYS A 62 8.67 9.35 4.36
N ILE A 63 7.39 9.03 4.57
CA ILE A 63 6.73 7.85 3.99
C ILE A 63 6.78 7.92 2.46
N LYS A 64 6.42 9.07 1.88
CA LYS A 64 6.46 9.28 0.42
C LYS A 64 7.87 9.17 -0.15
N LYS A 65 8.86 9.79 0.51
CA LYS A 65 10.28 9.64 0.13
C LYS A 65 10.73 8.19 0.20
N PHE A 66 10.33 7.45 1.23
CA PHE A 66 10.65 6.03 1.35
C PHE A 66 10.04 5.22 0.19
N ILE A 67 8.77 5.44 -0.16
CA ILE A 67 8.10 4.79 -1.28
C ILE A 67 8.80 5.10 -2.61
N ALA A 68 9.14 6.37 -2.86
CA ALA A 68 9.81 6.81 -4.08
C ALA A 68 11.25 6.27 -4.18
N ASN A 69 12.05 6.38 -3.11
CA ASN A 69 13.44 5.91 -3.08
C ASN A 69 13.57 4.39 -3.26
N ASN A 70 12.54 3.64 -2.89
CA ASN A 70 12.50 2.18 -3.05
C ASN A 70 11.83 1.74 -4.37
N ASN A 71 11.55 2.68 -5.29
CA ASN A 71 10.91 2.44 -6.59
C ASN A 71 9.60 1.65 -6.47
N ILE A 72 8.72 2.05 -5.54
CA ILE A 72 7.41 1.42 -5.37
C ILE A 72 6.36 2.18 -6.21
N ILE A 73 6.33 3.50 -6.04
CA ILE A 73 5.45 4.42 -6.77
C ILE A 73 6.25 5.63 -7.22
N ASN A 74 5.99 6.06 -8.45
CA ASN A 74 6.33 7.38 -8.93
C ASN A 74 5.12 8.30 -8.80
N PHE A 75 5.23 9.32 -7.94
CA PHE A 75 4.14 10.25 -7.68
C PHE A 75 4.09 11.35 -8.74
N ILE A 76 2.99 11.41 -9.51
CA ILE A 76 2.76 12.46 -10.54
C ILE A 76 1.79 13.49 -9.97
N GLU A 77 0.61 13.03 -9.52
CA GLU A 77 -0.36 13.80 -8.77
C GLU A 77 -0.58 13.17 -7.40
N ASP A 78 -0.15 13.88 -6.36
CA ASP A 78 -0.25 13.41 -5.00
C ASP A 78 -1.70 13.48 -4.48
N LYS A 79 -2.42 12.38 -4.72
CA LYS A 79 -3.78 12.10 -4.21
C LYS A 79 -3.77 10.96 -3.20
N SER A 80 -2.60 10.70 -2.63
CA SER A 80 -2.43 9.60 -1.69
C SER A 80 -3.08 9.91 -0.34
N TYR A 81 -3.58 8.87 0.32
CA TYR A 81 -4.18 8.99 1.64
C TYR A 81 -3.63 7.91 2.58
N ILE A 82 -3.18 8.34 3.76
CA ILE A 82 -2.53 7.47 4.75
C ILE A 82 -3.47 7.25 5.92
N THR A 83 -3.72 5.99 6.28
CA THR A 83 -4.46 5.59 7.47
C THR A 83 -3.63 4.66 8.34
N GLU A 84 -3.94 4.62 9.64
CA GLU A 84 -3.41 3.62 10.54
C GLU A 84 -4.43 2.47 10.69
N LEU A 85 -3.95 1.24 10.67
CA LEU A 85 -4.72 0.02 10.85
C LEU A 85 -4.09 -0.82 11.96
N GLU A 86 -4.93 -1.53 12.70
CA GLU A 86 -4.52 -2.50 13.71
C GLU A 86 -5.07 -3.88 13.31
N ASP A 87 -4.22 -4.92 13.38
CA ASP A 87 -4.65 -6.29 13.13
C ASP A 87 -5.23 -6.95 14.40
N ILE A 88 -5.81 -8.15 14.26
CA ILE A 88 -6.33 -8.92 15.41
C ILE A 88 -5.29 -9.29 16.47
N ASN A 89 -3.99 -9.12 16.16
CA ASN A 89 -2.86 -9.40 17.03
C ASN A 89 -2.23 -8.12 17.59
N GLU A 90 -2.96 -6.99 17.57
CA GLU A 90 -2.56 -5.68 18.08
C GLU A 90 -1.31 -5.09 17.39
N ASN A 91 -1.00 -5.52 16.16
CA ASN A 91 0.07 -4.91 15.39
C ASN A 91 -0.48 -3.72 14.59
N THR A 92 0.21 -2.58 14.70
CA THR A 92 -0.18 -1.37 13.97
C THR A 92 0.60 -1.23 12.66
N PHE A 93 -0.11 -0.86 11.60
CA PHE A 93 0.42 -0.64 10.26
C PHE A 93 -0.08 0.69 9.70
N LEU A 94 0.71 1.29 8.82
CA LEU A 94 0.30 2.35 7.92
C LEU A 94 -0.25 1.73 6.63
N SER A 95 -1.39 2.22 6.18
CA SER A 95 -2.04 1.89 4.92
C SER A 95 -2.03 3.15 4.05
N ILE A 96 -1.23 3.14 2.99
CA ILE A 96 -1.10 4.24 2.05
C ILE A 96 -1.85 3.89 0.78
N ASN A 97 -3.00 4.53 0.58
CA ASN A 97 -3.84 4.37 -0.60
C ASN A 97 -3.40 5.36 -1.67
N VAL A 98 -3.04 4.86 -2.85
CA VAL A 98 -2.56 5.67 -3.97
C VAL A 98 -3.40 5.37 -5.21
N PRO A 99 -4.19 6.34 -5.71
CA PRO A 99 -4.82 6.24 -7.01
C PRO A 99 -3.75 6.22 -8.11
N LEU A 100 -3.81 5.24 -9.01
CA LEU A 100 -2.89 5.13 -10.15
C LEU A 100 -3.48 5.79 -11.38
N GLU A 101 -4.63 5.33 -11.85
CA GLU A 101 -5.25 5.82 -13.07
C GLU A 101 -6.74 5.55 -13.10
N ASP A 102 -7.45 6.36 -13.87
CA ASP A 102 -8.78 6.04 -14.35
C ASP A 102 -8.75 5.79 -15.87
N ARG A 103 -9.93 5.72 -16.50
CA ARG A 103 -10.05 5.46 -17.95
C ARG A 103 -9.41 6.51 -18.85
N ASN A 104 -9.21 7.74 -18.38
CA ASN A 104 -8.78 8.88 -19.20
C ASN A 104 -7.54 9.61 -18.63
N HIS A 105 -7.13 9.32 -17.39
CA HIS A 105 -6.10 10.08 -16.69
C HIS A 105 -5.20 9.20 -15.82
N LEU A 106 -3.88 9.41 -15.94
CA LEU A 106 -2.86 8.80 -15.10
C LEU A 106 -2.53 9.73 -13.94
N TYR A 107 -2.86 9.32 -12.72
CA TYR A 107 -2.55 10.02 -11.48
C TYR A 107 -1.16 9.69 -10.94
N ASN A 108 -0.75 8.43 -10.96
CA ASN A 108 0.54 7.95 -10.45
C ASN A 108 0.95 6.66 -11.17
N GLU A 109 2.25 6.35 -11.17
CA GLU A 109 2.77 5.15 -11.83
C GLU A 109 3.28 4.15 -10.80
N CYS A 110 2.81 2.91 -10.89
CA CYS A 110 3.31 1.82 -10.08
C CYS A 110 4.51 1.16 -10.75
N LEU A 111 5.62 1.07 -10.01
CA LEU A 111 6.93 0.68 -10.54
C LEU A 111 7.32 -0.77 -10.18
N ILE A 112 6.40 -1.51 -9.58
CA ILE A 112 6.60 -2.89 -9.14
C ILE A 112 5.74 -3.86 -9.93
N ASP A 113 6.26 -5.07 -10.14
CA ASP A 113 5.53 -6.15 -10.76
C ASP A 113 4.70 -6.91 -9.72
N PHE A 114 3.40 -7.01 -9.96
CA PHE A 114 2.48 -7.75 -9.09
C PHE A 114 2.44 -9.22 -9.46
N LYS A 115 2.26 -10.06 -8.44
CA LYS A 115 1.73 -11.41 -8.62
C LYS A 115 0.21 -11.32 -8.66
N ASP A 116 -0.43 -11.99 -9.61
CA ASP A 116 -1.88 -12.11 -9.63
C ASP A 116 -2.36 -12.82 -8.36
N TYR A 117 -3.56 -12.47 -7.88
CA TYR A 117 -4.24 -13.31 -6.89
C TYR A 117 -4.79 -14.55 -7.61
N GLU A 118 -4.29 -15.73 -7.24
CA GLU A 118 -4.85 -17.04 -7.68
C GLU A 118 -6.25 -17.28 -7.11
#